data_AF-A0A8T5MRA4-F1
#
_entry.id   AF-A0A8T5MRA4-F1
#
_cell.length_a   1.000
_cell.length_b   1.000
_cell.length_c   1.000
_cell.angle_alpha   90.00
_cell.angle_beta   90.00
_cell.angle_gamma   90.00
#
_symmetry.space_group_name_H-M   'P 1'
#
loop_
_entity.id
_entity.type
_entity.pdbx_description
1 polymer ?
#
loop_
_entity_poly.entity_id
_entity_poly.type
_entity_poly.pdbx_seq_one_letter_code
_entity_poly.pdbx_strand_id
1 'polypeptide(L)'
;MANILQASLFTDFLYPFLLMFFIMYALLQKSKLFGEEQSQINAFVSLVVSLIFVAVVYPVVVVNNLILFMTVGVVVIFVGFVLWGFINNGDISLNSKVQKGLAVLTFIAVIIAVLWATGAFPGVWNALEVFFEWAFSSGTEGFWTNFLIVVLVIAAVAAVLKVKKAA
;
A
#
# COMPACT_ATOMS: atom_id res chain seq x y z
N MET A 1 11.27 20.65 -19.67
CA MET A 1 12.71 20.39 -19.52
C MET A 1 12.84 19.19 -18.58
N ALA A 2 13.35 18.05 -19.05
CA ALA A 2 13.54 16.89 -18.20
C ALA A 2 14.78 17.12 -17.33
N ASN A 3 14.62 17.02 -16.02
CA ASN A 3 15.75 17.06 -15.09
C ASN A 3 16.56 15.76 -15.21
N ILE A 4 17.82 15.73 -14.78
CA ILE A 4 18.69 14.55 -14.92
C ILE A 4 18.11 13.28 -14.26
N LEU A 5 17.28 13.44 -13.22
CA LEU A 5 16.57 12.37 -12.52
C LEU A 5 15.32 11.87 -13.25
N GLN A 6 14.87 12.58 -14.28
CA GLN A 6 13.68 12.26 -15.09
C GLN A 6 14.05 11.82 -16.51
N ALA A 7 15.33 11.64 -16.81
CA ALA A 7 15.73 11.11 -18.10
C ALA A 7 15.20 9.66 -18.24
N SER A 8 14.68 9.33 -19.43
CA SER A 8 14.06 8.03 -19.73
C SER A 8 14.94 6.82 -19.36
N LEU A 9 16.26 6.94 -19.51
CA LEU A 9 17.20 5.90 -19.06
C LEU A 9 17.06 5.57 -17.55
N PHE A 10 16.80 6.57 -16.71
CA PHE A 10 16.64 6.38 -15.27
C PHE A 10 15.25 5.86 -14.93
N THR A 11 14.20 6.47 -15.46
CA THR A 11 12.82 6.15 -15.11
C THR A 11 12.36 4.81 -15.66
N ASP A 12 12.78 4.46 -16.88
CA ASP A 12 12.23 3.32 -17.61
C ASP A 12 13.08 2.06 -17.43
N PHE A 13 14.35 2.24 -17.03
CA PHE A 13 15.31 1.14 -16.91
C PHE A 13 16.00 1.10 -15.55
N LEU A 14 16.74 2.15 -15.17
CA LEU A 14 17.62 2.07 -13.99
C LEU A 14 16.84 1.94 -12.67
N TYR A 15 15.76 2.70 -12.48
CA TYR A 15 14.97 2.66 -11.25
C TYR A 15 14.22 1.32 -11.07
N PRO A 16 13.49 0.79 -12.08
CA PRO A 16 12.90 -0.55 -11.97
C PRO A 16 13.95 -1.64 -11.73
N PHE A 17 15.10 -1.56 -12.41
CA PHE A 17 16.21 -2.50 -12.23
C PHE A 17 16.74 -2.50 -10.79
N LEU A 18 17.11 -1.32 -10.27
CA LEU A 18 17.67 -1.20 -8.92
C LEU A 18 16.67 -1.64 -7.86
N LEU A 19 15.40 -1.26 -8.02
CA LEU A 19 14.34 -1.68 -7.09
C LEU A 19 14.20 -3.20 -7.07
N MET A 20 14.08 -3.83 -8.24
CA MET A 20 13.97 -5.29 -8.33
C MET A 20 15.21 -5.99 -7.78
N PHE A 21 16.40 -5.43 -8.05
CA PHE A 21 17.68 -5.96 -7.57
C PHE A 21 17.72 -6.00 -6.04
N PHE A 22 17.44 -4.87 -5.38
CA PHE A 22 17.48 -4.81 -3.92
C PHE A 22 16.41 -5.68 -3.28
N ILE A 23 15.20 -5.73 -3.85
CA ILE A 23 14.13 -6.59 -3.34
C ILE A 23 14.54 -8.07 -3.45
N MET A 24 14.97 -8.52 -4.63
CA MET A 24 15.41 -9.91 -4.82
C MET A 24 16.59 -10.26 -3.92
N TYR A 25 17.58 -9.38 -3.84
CA TYR A 25 18.74 -9.59 -2.98
C TYR A 25 18.33 -9.73 -1.50
N ALA A 26 17.47 -8.83 -1.02
CA ALA A 26 16.97 -8.85 0.36
C ALA A 26 16.13 -10.11 0.65
N LEU A 27 15.30 -10.55 -0.31
CA LEU A 27 14.53 -11.78 -0.19
C LEU A 27 15.44 -13.01 -0.12
N LEU A 28 16.47 -13.10 -0.96
CA LEU A 28 17.42 -14.22 -0.95
C LEU A 28 18.26 -14.24 0.32
N GLN A 29 18.71 -13.08 0.80
CA GLN A 29 19.41 -12.95 2.08
C GLN A 29 18.53 -13.36 3.26
N LYS A 30 17.29 -12.88 3.32
CA LYS A 30 16.38 -13.18 4.43
C LYS A 30 15.90 -14.64 4.42
N SER A 31 15.68 -15.21 3.24
CA SER A 31 15.28 -16.61 3.09
C SER A 31 16.43 -17.60 3.28
N LYS A 32 17.69 -17.14 3.20
CA LYS A 32 18.90 -17.98 3.30
C LYS A 32 18.88 -19.15 2.31
N LEU A 33 18.27 -18.96 1.14
CA LEU A 33 18.03 -20.02 0.15
C LEU A 33 19.30 -20.76 -0.28
N PHE A 34 20.42 -20.02 -0.41
CA PHE A 34 21.72 -20.57 -0.79
C PHE A 34 22.69 -20.72 0.39
N GLY A 35 22.24 -20.50 1.62
CA GLY A 35 23.08 -20.47 2.83
C GLY A 35 23.37 -19.06 3.35
N GLU A 36 23.84 -18.96 4.59
CA GLU A 36 23.95 -17.70 5.34
C GLU A 36 25.09 -16.78 4.84
N GLU A 37 26.15 -17.37 4.29
CA GLU A 37 27.35 -16.63 3.88
C GLU A 37 27.43 -16.38 2.36
N GLN A 38 26.43 -16.80 1.59
CA GLN A 38 26.45 -16.73 0.12
C GLN A 38 25.96 -15.38 -0.43
N SER A 39 26.52 -14.28 0.10
CA SER A 39 26.17 -12.92 -0.33
C SER A 39 26.49 -12.65 -1.80
N GLN A 40 27.61 -13.17 -2.30
CA GLN A 40 28.01 -13.00 -3.70
C GLN A 40 27.04 -13.70 -4.65
N ILE A 41 26.63 -14.93 -4.34
CA ILE A 41 25.67 -15.68 -5.14
C ILE A 41 24.30 -14.97 -5.14
N ASN A 42 23.85 -14.50 -3.97
CA ASN A 42 22.61 -13.72 -3.85
C ASN A 42 22.65 -12.46 -4.72
N ALA A 43 23.78 -11.75 -4.75
CA ALA A 43 23.97 -10.56 -5.58
C ALA A 43 23.97 -10.92 -7.08
N PHE A 44 24.65 -11.98 -7.49
CA PHE A 44 24.65 -12.41 -8.89
C PHE A 44 23.26 -12.85 -9.38
N VAL A 45 22.55 -13.64 -8.58
CA VAL A 45 21.19 -14.12 -8.94
C VAL A 45 20.23 -12.93 -9.02
N SER A 46 20.22 -12.04 -8.03
CA SER A 46 19.38 -10.84 -8.05
C SER A 46 19.71 -9.91 -9.22
N LEU A 47 20.99 -9.76 -9.58
CA LEU A 47 21.42 -9.00 -10.76
C LEU A 47 20.82 -9.57 -12.04
N VAL A 48 20.99 -10.88 -12.27
CA VAL A 48 20.49 -11.54 -13.48
C VAL A 48 18.97 -11.48 -13.56
N VAL A 49 18.27 -11.78 -12.46
CA VAL A 49 16.80 -11.71 -12.40
C VAL A 49 16.31 -10.29 -12.72
N SER A 50 16.97 -9.27 -12.19
CA SER A 50 16.56 -7.88 -12.38
C SER A 50 16.85 -7.37 -13.79
N LEU A 51 17.93 -7.83 -14.43
CA LEU A 51 18.22 -7.56 -15.84
C LEU A 51 17.18 -8.21 -16.76
N ILE A 52 16.80 -9.47 -16.49
CA ILE A 52 15.72 -10.15 -17.23
C ILE A 52 14.41 -9.41 -17.01
N PHE A 53 14.14 -8.97 -15.78
CA PHE A 53 12.92 -8.27 -15.42
C PHE A 53 12.73 -6.99 -16.26
N VAL A 54 13.76 -6.14 -16.35
CA VAL A 54 13.67 -4.88 -17.13
C VAL A 54 13.70 -5.10 -18.64
N ALA A 55 14.13 -6.27 -19.11
CA ALA A 55 14.09 -6.62 -20.52
C ALA A 55 12.67 -6.99 -21.00
N VAL A 56 11.73 -7.30 -20.08
CA VAL A 56 10.36 -7.67 -20.42
C VAL A 56 9.42 -6.49 -20.16
N VAL A 57 8.65 -6.08 -21.17
CA VAL A 57 7.79 -4.88 -21.14
C VAL A 57 6.69 -4.99 -20.07
N TYR A 58 6.03 -6.14 -19.96
CA TYR A 58 4.86 -6.30 -19.08
C TYR A 58 5.21 -6.22 -17.58
N PRO A 59 6.23 -6.93 -17.05
CA PRO A 59 6.64 -6.78 -15.66
C PRO A 59 7.02 -5.33 -15.27
N VAL A 60 7.69 -4.60 -16.17
CA VAL A 60 8.03 -3.18 -15.94
C VAL A 60 6.77 -2.33 -15.78
N VAL A 61 5.76 -2.53 -16.62
CA VAL A 61 4.47 -1.82 -16.51
C VAL A 61 3.77 -2.15 -15.18
N VAL A 62 3.75 -3.42 -14.78
CA VAL A 62 3.14 -3.83 -13.50
C VAL A 62 3.86 -3.19 -12.32
N VAL A 63 5.20 -3.18 -12.31
CA VAL A 63 5.96 -2.53 -11.23
C VAL A 63 5.75 -1.02 -11.21
N ASN A 64 5.70 -0.36 -12.37
CA ASN A 64 5.41 1.08 -12.42
C ASN A 64 4.03 1.40 -11.82
N ASN A 65 3.01 0.59 -12.09
CA ASN A 65 1.69 0.73 -11.46
C ASN A 65 1.73 0.45 -9.95
N LEU A 66 2.52 -0.54 -9.51
CA LEU A 66 2.69 -0.87 -8.10
C LEU A 66 3.52 0.17 -7.34
N ILE A 67 4.47 0.87 -7.96
CA ILE A 67 5.26 1.91 -7.31
C ILE A 67 4.34 3.00 -6.74
N LEU A 68 3.38 3.48 -7.54
CA LEU A 68 2.37 4.44 -7.08
C LEU A 68 1.63 3.92 -5.84
N PHE A 69 1.14 2.69 -5.88
CA PHE A 69 0.44 2.08 -4.75
C PHE A 69 1.34 1.93 -3.52
N MET A 70 2.57 1.45 -3.70
CA MET A 70 3.54 1.22 -2.62
C MET A 70 3.97 2.54 -1.98
N THR A 71 4.27 3.57 -2.79
CA THR A 71 4.66 4.89 -2.28
C THR A 71 3.52 5.51 -1.48
N VAL A 72 2.29 5.53 -2.03
CA VAL A 72 1.13 6.06 -1.30
C VAL A 72 0.84 5.22 -0.06
N GLY A 73 0.89 3.90 -0.17
CA GLY A 73 0.65 2.97 0.93
C GLY A 73 1.64 3.16 2.08
N VAL A 74 2.93 3.30 1.79
CA VAL A 74 3.96 3.58 2.80
C VAL A 74 3.72 4.92 3.48
N VAL A 75 3.38 5.96 2.73
CA VAL A 75 3.06 7.28 3.30
C VAL A 75 1.83 7.20 4.20
N VAL A 76 0.76 6.53 3.76
CA VAL A 76 -0.47 6.35 4.55
C VAL A 76 -0.19 5.56 5.83
N ILE A 77 0.55 4.46 5.75
CA ILE A 77 0.94 3.66 6.92
C ILE A 77 1.79 4.49 7.88
N PHE A 78 2.76 5.24 7.36
CA PHE A 78 3.62 6.11 8.15
C PHE A 78 2.82 7.18 8.89
N VAL A 79 1.98 7.94 8.18
CA VAL A 79 1.11 8.96 8.80
C VAL A 79 0.15 8.31 9.79
N GLY A 80 -0.43 7.15 9.45
CA GLY A 80 -1.31 6.39 10.33
C GLY A 80 -0.63 5.99 11.64
N PHE A 81 0.59 5.47 11.58
CA PHE A 81 1.35 5.13 12.79
C PHE A 81 1.77 6.36 13.59
N VAL A 82 2.10 7.47 12.94
CA VAL A 82 2.41 8.73 13.63
C VAL A 82 1.19 9.24 14.40
N LEU A 83 0.02 9.32 13.75
CA LEU A 83 -1.23 9.74 14.41
C LEU A 83 -1.63 8.78 15.53
N TRP A 84 -1.47 7.47 15.33
CA TRP A 84 -1.73 6.47 16.35
C TRP A 84 -0.78 6.59 17.55
N GLY A 85 0.50 6.88 17.29
CA GLY A 85 1.49 7.16 18.32
C GLY A 85 1.13 8.38 19.15
N PHE A 86 0.61 9.45 18.52
CA PHE A 86 0.13 10.62 19.26
C PHE A 86 -1.10 10.31 20.14
N ILE A 87 -2.04 9.50 19.66
CA ILE A 87 -3.24 9.12 20.43
C ILE A 87 -2.87 8.27 21.65
N ASN A 88 -1.84 7.43 21.56
CA ASN A 88 -1.43 6.51 22.63
C ASN A 88 -0.20 6.98 23.42
N ASN A 89 0.06 8.29 23.48
CA ASN A 89 1.18 8.87 24.24
C ASN A 89 2.56 8.27 23.91
N GLY A 90 2.78 7.95 22.64
CA GLY A 90 4.03 7.38 22.12
C GLY A 90 4.14 5.86 22.21
N ASP A 91 3.18 5.17 22.83
CA ASP A 91 3.18 3.71 22.87
C ASP A 91 2.40 3.11 21.70
N ILE A 92 3.10 2.46 20.78
CA ILE A 92 2.48 1.75 19.65
C ILE A 92 2.14 0.33 20.11
N SER A 93 1.34 0.21 21.17
CA SER A 93 0.82 -1.06 21.65
C SER A 93 -0.57 -1.30 21.07
N LEU A 94 -0.61 -1.89 19.87
CA LEU A 94 -1.87 -2.35 19.28
C LEU A 94 -2.38 -3.59 20.03
N ASN A 95 -3.62 -3.55 20.52
CA ASN A 95 -4.28 -4.74 21.05
C ASN A 95 -4.24 -5.87 20.00
N SER A 96 -3.95 -7.12 20.42
CA SER A 96 -3.78 -8.29 19.55
C SER A 96 -4.92 -8.49 18.53
N LYS A 97 -6.16 -8.13 18.89
CA LYS A 97 -7.31 -8.18 17.96
C LYS A 97 -7.24 -7.12 16.85
N VAL A 98 -6.84 -5.90 17.20
CA VAL A 98 -6.70 -4.78 16.26
C VAL A 98 -5.52 -5.03 15.33
N GLN A 99 -4.40 -5.52 15.86
CA GLN A 99 -3.23 -5.89 15.06
C GLN A 99 -3.56 -7.00 14.04
N LYS A 100 -4.29 -8.04 14.45
CA LYS A 100 -4.77 -9.09 13.53
C LYS A 100 -5.71 -8.55 12.46
N GLY A 101 -6.64 -7.67 12.84
CA GLY A 101 -7.53 -7.00 11.88
C GLY A 101 -6.76 -6.16 10.86
N LEU A 102 -5.80 -5.36 11.32
CA LEU A 102 -4.96 -4.53 10.45
C LEU A 102 -4.09 -5.38 9.52
N ALA A 103 -3.52 -6.48 10.01
CA ALA A 103 -2.72 -7.41 9.20
C ALA A 103 -3.55 -8.07 8.09
N VAL A 104 -4.75 -8.56 8.41
CA VAL A 104 -5.67 -9.15 7.41
C VAL A 104 -6.11 -8.10 6.40
N LEU A 105 -6.48 -6.91 6.85
CA LEU A 105 -6.86 -5.81 5.97
C LEU A 105 -5.72 -5.42 5.02
N THR A 106 -4.50 -5.32 5.55
CA THR A 106 -3.30 -4.99 4.75
C THR A 106 -3.01 -6.08 3.72
N PHE A 107 -3.12 -7.34 4.12
CA PHE A 107 -2.92 -8.47 3.21
C PHE A 107 -3.94 -8.48 2.07
N ILE A 108 -5.22 -8.25 2.37
CA ILE A 108 -6.28 -8.12 1.36
C ILE A 108 -6.01 -6.91 0.46
N ALA A 109 -5.64 -5.76 1.03
CA ALA A 109 -5.33 -4.57 0.27
C ALA A 109 -4.16 -4.79 -0.71
N VAL A 110 -3.11 -5.51 -0.30
CA VAL A 110 -1.99 -5.88 -1.16
C VAL A 110 -2.44 -6.81 -2.29
N ILE A 111 -3.28 -7.81 -2.00
CA ILE A 111 -3.82 -8.70 -3.04
C ILE A 111 -4.63 -7.89 -4.07
N ILE A 112 -5.52 -7.02 -3.60
CA ILE A 112 -6.34 -6.15 -4.47
C ILE A 112 -5.43 -5.26 -5.32
N ALA A 113 -4.40 -4.65 -4.73
CA ALA A 113 -3.47 -3.80 -5.44
C ALA A 113 -2.67 -4.55 -6.52
N VAL A 114 -2.25 -5.78 -6.24
CA VAL A 114 -1.56 -6.63 -7.24
C VAL A 114 -2.52 -7.01 -8.38
N LEU A 115 -3.75 -7.41 -8.06
CA LEU A 115 -4.76 -7.75 -9.07
C LEU A 115 -5.13 -6.54 -9.93
N TRP A 116 -5.20 -5.35 -9.33
CA TRP A 116 -5.45 -4.11 -10.04
C TRP A 116 -4.26 -3.71 -10.92
N ALA A 117 -3.04 -3.72 -10.38
CA ALA A 117 -1.83 -3.32 -11.11
C ALA A 117 -1.48 -4.25 -12.28
N THR A 118 -1.88 -5.52 -12.19
CA THR A 118 -1.74 -6.51 -13.28
C THR A 118 -2.84 -6.39 -14.34
N GLY A 119 -3.89 -5.60 -14.09
CA GLY A 119 -5.07 -5.52 -14.96
C GLY A 119 -5.88 -6.82 -15.00
N ALA A 120 -5.73 -7.69 -13.99
CA ALA A 120 -6.49 -8.93 -13.89
C ALA A 120 -7.97 -8.63 -13.61
N PHE A 121 -8.90 -9.34 -14.24
CA PHE A 121 -10.36 -9.16 -14.07
C PHE A 121 -10.90 -7.74 -14.42
N PRO A 122 -10.71 -7.27 -15.66
CA PRO A 122 -11.17 -5.94 -16.08
C PRO A 122 -12.68 -5.70 -15.87
N GLY A 123 -13.50 -6.75 -16.00
CA GLY A 123 -14.94 -6.65 -15.72
C GLY A 123 -15.29 -6.35 -14.26
N VAL A 124 -14.48 -6.83 -13.31
CA VAL A 124 -14.68 -6.55 -11.87
C VAL A 124 -14.28 -5.12 -11.55
N TRP A 125 -13.18 -4.62 -12.12
CA TRP A 125 -12.75 -3.23 -11.93
C TRP A 125 -13.76 -2.25 -12.53
N ASN A 126 -14.23 -2.48 -13.75
CA ASN A 126 -15.27 -1.65 -14.35
C ASN A 126 -16.56 -1.67 -13.53
N ALA A 127 -16.95 -2.83 -12.98
CA ALA A 127 -18.13 -2.92 -12.10
C ALA A 127 -17.93 -2.15 -10.78
N LEU A 128 -16.72 -2.19 -10.20
CA LEU A 128 -16.38 -1.42 -9.00
C LEU A 128 -16.33 0.09 -9.27
N GLU A 129 -15.80 0.50 -10.42
CA GLU A 129 -15.79 1.91 -10.85
C GLU A 129 -17.22 2.43 -11.02
N VAL A 130 -18.07 1.70 -11.76
CA VAL A 130 -19.49 2.05 -11.93
C VAL A 130 -20.23 2.07 -10.61
N PHE A 131 -19.96 1.11 -9.71
CA PHE A 131 -20.54 1.10 -8.37
C PHE A 131 -20.07 2.29 -7.53
N PHE A 132 -18.77 2.60 -7.57
CA PHE A 132 -18.20 3.71 -6.81
C PHE A 132 -18.71 5.05 -7.33
N GLU A 133 -18.76 5.25 -8.64
CA GLU A 133 -19.39 6.42 -9.24
C GLU A 133 -20.87 6.51 -8.88
N TRP A 134 -21.62 5.40 -8.95
CA TRP A 134 -23.01 5.40 -8.49
C TRP A 134 -23.15 5.77 -7.00
N ALA A 135 -22.29 5.22 -6.14
CA ALA A 135 -22.34 5.43 -4.70
C ALA A 135 -21.87 6.83 -4.28
N PHE A 136 -20.90 7.43 -4.97
CA PHE A 136 -20.19 8.65 -4.57
C PHE A 136 -20.21 9.79 -5.60
N SER A 137 -20.96 9.69 -6.70
CA SER A 137 -21.12 10.80 -7.65
C SER A 137 -21.93 11.95 -7.06
N SER A 138 -21.88 13.10 -7.74
CA SER A 138 -22.41 14.41 -7.36
C SER A 138 -23.86 14.45 -6.85
N GLY A 139 -24.66 13.40 -7.13
CA GLY A 139 -26.03 13.24 -6.61
C GLY A 139 -26.14 12.69 -5.18
N THR A 140 -25.09 12.08 -4.63
CA THR A 140 -25.06 11.47 -3.28
C THR A 140 -24.20 12.23 -2.26
N GLU A 141 -23.56 13.34 -2.66
CA GLU A 141 -22.74 14.18 -1.78
C GLU A 141 -23.52 14.68 -0.55
N GLY A 142 -24.78 15.07 -0.74
CA GLY A 142 -25.68 15.46 0.34
C GLY A 142 -25.99 14.29 1.29
N PHE A 143 -26.12 13.07 0.76
CA PHE A 143 -26.37 11.89 1.58
C PHE A 143 -25.17 11.56 2.49
N TRP A 144 -23.96 11.47 1.93
CA TRP A 144 -22.77 11.12 2.70
C TRP A 144 -22.38 12.19 3.72
N THR A 145 -22.55 13.46 3.37
CA THR A 145 -22.31 14.58 4.29
C THR A 145 -23.28 14.52 5.47
N ASN A 146 -24.58 14.34 5.20
CA ASN A 146 -25.58 14.23 6.26
C ASN A 146 -25.37 12.97 7.12
N PHE A 147 -25.05 11.85 6.50
CA PHE A 147 -24.76 10.59 7.19
C PHE A 147 -23.56 10.73 8.14
N LEU A 148 -22.44 11.30 7.67
CA LEU A 148 -21.25 11.54 8.49
C LEU A 148 -21.53 12.48 9.67
N ILE A 149 -22.29 13.56 9.44
CA ILE A 149 -22.69 14.49 10.50
C ILE A 149 -23.51 13.76 11.57
N VAL A 150 -24.50 12.95 11.17
CA VAL A 150 -25.34 12.19 12.12
C VAL A 150 -24.49 11.21 12.93
N VAL A 151 -23.58 10.47 12.29
CA VAL A 151 -22.67 9.54 12.99
C VAL A 151 -21.79 10.28 13.99
N LEU A 152 -21.24 11.43 13.60
CA LEU A 152 -20.38 12.25 14.46
C LEU A 152 -21.15 12.78 15.67
N VAL A 153 -22.39 13.25 15.48
CA VAL A 153 -23.27 13.70 16.56
C VAL A 153 -23.60 12.54 17.51
N ILE A 154 -23.97 11.37 16.99
CA ILE A 154 -24.25 10.18 17.81
C ILE A 154 -23.01 9.79 18.63
N ALA A 155 -21.83 9.80 18.01
CA ALA A 155 -20.58 9.48 18.69
C ALA A 155 -20.26 10.49 19.80
N ALA A 156 -20.44 11.79 19.55
CA ALA A 156 -20.25 12.85 20.53
C ALA A 156 -21.22 12.71 21.71
N VAL A 157 -22.51 12.49 21.45
CA VAL A 157 -23.52 12.28 22.49
C VAL A 157 -23.21 11.01 23.31
N ALA A 158 -22.87 9.90 22.64
CA ALA A 158 -22.50 8.66 23.31
C ALA A 158 -21.25 8.82 24.21
N ALA A 159 -20.25 9.59 23.77
CA ALA A 159 -19.07 9.90 24.55
C ALA A 159 -19.43 10.72 25.80
N VAL A 160 -20.24 11.78 25.66
CA VAL A 160 -20.71 12.60 26.79
C VAL A 160 -21.52 11.77 27.79
N LEU A 161 -22.42 10.91 27.32
CA LEU A 161 -23.22 10.04 28.20
C LEU A 161 -22.37 8.99 28.93
N LYS A 162 -21.31 8.47 28.30
CA LYS A 162 -20.34 7.59 28.98
C LYS A 162 -19.56 8.31 30.07
N VAL A 163 -19.15 9.56 29.85
CA VAL A 163 -18.46 10.38 30.86
C VAL A 163 -19.37 10.62 32.07
N LYS A 164 -20.67 10.90 31.85
CA LYS A 164 -21.64 11.12 32.93
C LYS A 164 -21.97 9.88 33.77
N LYS A 165 -21.66 8.68 33.26
CA LYS A 165 -21.90 7.41 33.97
C LYS A 165 -20.67 6.95 34.80
N ALA A 166 -19.52 7.60 34.61
CA ALA A 166 -18.26 7.32 35.30
C ALA A 166 -17.93 8.36 36.40
N ALA A 167 -18.73 9.41 36.53
CA ALA A 167 -18.72 10.40 37.61
C ALA A 167 -19.90 10.14 38.56
#